data_AF-A0A0Q6WZG7-F1
#
_entry.id   AF-A0A0Q6WZG7-F1
#
_cell.length_a   1.000
_cell.length_b   1.000
_cell.length_c   1.000
_cell.angle_alpha   90.00
_cell.angle_beta   90.00
_cell.angle_gamma   90.00
#
_symmetry.space_group_name_H-M   'P 1'
#
loop_
_entity.id
_entity.type
_entity.pdbx_description
1 polymer ?
#
loop_
_entity_poly.entity_id
_entity_poly.type
_entity_poly.pdbx_seq_one_letter_code
_entity_poly.pdbx_strand_id
1 'polypeptide(L)'
;MFNCIESCIPAERVQSLVWDGDELVDWVSGGQRYRMTGEVISRHVYYAYPFDAAVSLAGSGYAAIYANLGTKGLVLRGGEIIREINRSYYQANAFEYPIAMFRLPSGRAVLAHCPDEYCRLQIEDLATGEILAKSSGPKAADFFHSRLAASPSGRYLLSAGWIWHPVDAVNVYDLATALVDSTQLDQGGLRIDAWAEESSAVFLPDGRLLVALNGIEDEEGEAIKGGELRLFDLDTVTLLAAVPTAQQIGSMMPVGNDHVLALHEHPSLVDLRTGLVVQSWPHLQTGTQTSSIVRGTSPVPPMARDAHGRRLAVAQEAGITVLHFAN
;
A
#
# COMPACT_ATOMS: atom_id res chain seq x y z
N MET A 1 13.50 24.00 -6.89
CA MET A 1 14.04 23.08 -5.87
C MET A 1 12.87 22.72 -4.98
N PHE A 2 12.48 21.45 -4.98
CA PHE A 2 11.36 20.99 -4.17
C PHE A 2 11.78 21.09 -2.68
N ASN A 3 10.93 21.65 -1.82
CA ASN A 3 11.33 21.88 -0.43
C ASN A 3 10.93 20.66 0.42
N CYS A 4 11.92 19.93 0.91
CA CYS A 4 11.75 18.81 1.83
C CYS A 4 12.50 19.08 3.13
N ILE A 5 11.81 18.96 4.25
CA ILE A 5 12.39 19.01 5.58
C ILE A 5 12.59 17.58 6.07
N GLU A 6 13.81 17.28 6.49
CA GLU A 6 14.15 16.00 7.12
C GLU A 6 14.23 16.19 8.64
N SER A 7 13.66 15.26 9.38
CA SER A 7 13.75 15.19 10.84
C SER A 7 13.97 13.76 11.30
N CYS A 8 14.56 13.58 12.48
CA CYS A 8 14.85 12.27 13.05
C CYS A 8 14.28 12.18 14.46
N ILE A 9 13.60 11.07 14.74
CA ILE A 9 13.08 10.73 16.06
C ILE A 9 13.89 9.55 16.59
N PRO A 10 14.56 9.66 17.75
CA PRO A 10 15.24 8.54 18.38
C PRO A 10 14.25 7.40 18.67
N ALA A 11 14.57 6.21 18.18
CA ALA A 11 13.77 5.01 18.35
C ALA A 11 14.65 3.78 18.11
N GLU A 12 14.35 2.69 18.79
CA GLU A 12 15.04 1.42 18.59
C GLU A 12 14.00 0.32 18.40
N ARG A 13 14.33 -0.70 17.59
CA ARG A 13 13.51 -1.90 17.41
C ARG A 13 12.06 -1.60 17.00
N VAL A 14 11.87 -0.58 16.15
CA VAL A 14 10.58 -0.34 15.51
C VAL A 14 10.23 -1.56 14.66
N GLN A 15 9.05 -2.13 14.87
CA GLN A 15 8.60 -3.34 14.17
C GLN A 15 7.51 -3.05 13.14
N SER A 16 6.69 -2.04 13.39
CA SER A 16 5.70 -1.53 12.45
C SER A 16 5.64 -0.01 12.55
N LEU A 17 5.12 0.65 11.51
CA LEU A 17 5.01 2.10 11.53
C LEU A 17 3.80 2.56 10.71
N VAL A 18 2.89 3.28 11.35
CA VAL A 18 1.75 3.95 10.70
C VAL A 18 1.54 5.34 11.27
N TRP A 19 0.91 6.22 10.49
CA TRP A 19 0.48 7.54 10.97
C TRP A 19 -0.87 7.46 11.68
N ASP A 20 -1.00 8.18 12.80
CA ASP A 20 -2.27 8.45 13.48
C ASP A 20 -2.31 9.93 13.89
N GLY A 21 -2.96 10.76 13.07
CA GLY A 21 -2.86 12.21 13.20
C GLY A 21 -1.42 12.66 12.92
N ASP A 22 -0.81 13.38 13.87
CA ASP A 22 0.58 13.86 13.77
C ASP A 22 1.61 12.99 14.50
N GLU A 23 1.18 11.82 14.97
CA GLU A 23 2.04 10.87 15.66
C GLU A 23 2.28 9.62 14.79
N LEU A 24 3.44 9.01 14.97
CA LEU A 24 3.73 7.69 14.44
C LEU A 24 3.42 6.64 15.50
N VAL A 25 2.88 5.49 15.08
CA VAL A 25 2.52 4.40 15.99
C VAL A 25 3.14 3.10 15.51
N ASP A 26 3.85 2.41 16.41
CA ASP A 26 4.27 1.03 16.26
C ASP A 26 3.27 0.11 16.98
N TRP A 27 2.27 -0.35 16.24
CA TRP A 27 1.22 -1.21 16.79
C TRP A 27 1.72 -2.60 17.15
N VAL A 28 2.69 -3.14 16.40
CA VAL A 28 3.31 -4.45 16.67
C VAL A 28 4.08 -4.41 18.00
N SER A 29 4.78 -3.32 18.30
CA SER A 29 5.43 -3.10 19.61
C SER A 29 4.47 -2.63 20.71
N GLY A 30 3.20 -3.05 20.65
CA GLY A 30 2.21 -2.77 21.69
C GLY A 30 1.58 -1.38 21.64
N GLY A 31 1.70 -0.66 20.52
CA GLY A 31 1.12 0.68 20.33
C GLY A 31 2.01 1.80 20.85
N GLN A 32 3.33 1.63 20.80
CA GLN A 32 4.30 2.68 21.11
C GLN A 32 4.11 3.87 20.16
N ARG A 33 4.13 5.09 20.70
CA ARG A 33 3.92 6.31 19.90
C ARG A 33 5.17 7.17 19.86
N TYR A 34 5.44 7.77 18.71
CA TYR A 34 6.55 8.69 18.49
C TYR A 34 6.00 10.03 18.01
N ARG A 35 6.27 11.08 18.79
CA ARG A 35 5.90 12.45 18.44
C ARG A 35 7.00 13.11 17.63
N MET A 36 6.62 14.05 16.78
CA MET A 36 7.57 14.88 16.03
C MET A 36 8.49 15.75 16.92
N THR A 37 8.13 15.94 18.20
CA THR A 37 8.97 16.60 19.21
C THR A 37 10.13 15.72 19.71
N GLY A 38 10.17 14.44 19.32
CA GLY A 38 11.10 13.44 19.84
C GLY A 38 10.61 12.71 21.10
N GLU A 39 9.44 13.08 21.64
CA GLU A 39 8.85 12.37 22.78
C GLU A 39 8.34 10.97 22.35
N VAL A 40 8.65 9.97 23.16
CA VAL A 40 8.24 8.58 22.94
C VAL A 40 7.31 8.14 24.07
N ILE A 41 6.10 7.72 23.72
CA ILE A 41 5.11 7.22 24.66
C ILE A 41 5.10 5.69 24.57
N SER A 42 5.71 5.06 25.56
CA SER A 42 5.73 3.61 25.66
C SER A 42 4.37 3.05 26.03
N ARG A 43 3.95 2.02 25.29
CA ARG A 43 2.84 1.12 25.67
C ARG A 43 3.36 -0.30 25.60
N HIS A 44 2.92 -1.15 26.52
CA HIS A 44 3.42 -2.52 26.64
C HIS A 44 2.25 -3.48 26.59
N VAL A 45 1.82 -3.78 25.36
CA VAL A 45 0.98 -4.93 25.04
C VAL A 45 1.86 -5.93 24.33
N TYR A 46 1.90 -7.16 24.83
CA TYR A 46 2.62 -8.25 24.19
C TYR A 46 1.63 -9.10 23.38
N TYR A 47 1.92 -9.26 22.09
CA TYR A 47 1.16 -10.17 21.23
C TYR A 47 1.89 -11.50 21.13
N ALA A 48 1.17 -12.61 21.34
CA ALA A 48 1.76 -13.95 21.34
C ALA A 48 2.21 -14.44 19.94
N TYR A 49 1.76 -13.78 18.87
CA TYR A 49 2.06 -14.13 17.49
C TYR A 49 3.07 -13.12 16.89
N PRO A 50 4.01 -13.55 16.03
CA PRO A 50 5.03 -12.68 15.44
C PRO A 50 4.45 -11.83 14.31
N PHE A 51 3.69 -10.80 14.65
CA PHE A 51 3.29 -9.76 13.70
C PHE A 51 4.50 -8.89 13.33
N ASP A 52 4.52 -8.37 12.10
CA ASP A 52 5.65 -7.60 11.54
C ASP A 52 5.19 -6.40 10.70
N ALA A 53 3.88 -6.19 10.57
CA ALA A 53 3.30 -5.11 9.78
C ALA A 53 2.01 -4.59 10.43
N ALA A 54 1.64 -3.36 10.06
CA ALA A 54 0.42 -2.73 10.51
C ALA A 54 -0.19 -1.82 9.45
N VAL A 55 -1.52 -1.69 9.47
CA VAL A 55 -2.27 -0.65 8.76
C VAL A 55 -3.21 0.04 9.74
N SER A 56 -3.48 1.33 9.55
CA SER A 56 -4.42 2.08 10.39
C SER A 56 -5.36 2.93 9.56
N LEU A 57 -6.54 3.18 10.13
CA LEU A 57 -7.41 4.24 9.66
C LEU A 57 -7.14 5.49 10.52
N ALA A 58 -6.39 6.44 9.96
CA ALA A 58 -5.93 7.64 10.68
C ALA A 58 -7.07 8.36 11.42
N GLY A 59 -6.82 8.74 12.68
CA GLY A 59 -7.77 9.49 13.52
C GLY A 59 -9.00 8.70 13.96
N SER A 60 -9.11 7.41 13.64
CA SER A 60 -10.26 6.58 14.03
C SER A 60 -10.01 5.70 15.25
N GLY A 61 -8.74 5.53 15.63
CA GLY A 61 -8.30 4.57 16.64
C GLY A 61 -8.31 3.11 16.17
N TYR A 62 -8.72 2.83 14.93
CA TYR A 62 -8.62 1.49 14.35
C TYR A 62 -7.26 1.23 13.72
N ALA A 63 -6.75 0.02 13.95
CA ALA A 63 -5.58 -0.52 13.28
C ALA A 63 -5.72 -2.02 13.07
N ALA A 64 -4.94 -2.61 12.18
CA ALA A 64 -4.67 -4.03 12.19
C ALA A 64 -3.16 -4.26 12.25
N ILE A 65 -2.77 -5.27 13.00
CA ILE A 65 -1.42 -5.85 12.95
C ILE A 65 -1.52 -7.23 12.31
N TYR A 66 -0.51 -7.59 11.53
CA TYR A 66 -0.51 -8.84 10.77
C TYR A 66 0.92 -9.29 10.49
N ALA A 67 1.05 -10.57 10.14
CA ALA A 67 2.31 -11.12 9.63
C ALA A 67 2.26 -11.04 8.10
N ASN A 68 3.10 -10.20 7.50
CA ASN A 68 3.05 -9.85 6.08
C ASN A 68 3.19 -11.07 5.17
N LEU A 69 4.02 -12.04 5.59
CA LEU A 69 4.20 -13.35 4.93
C LEU A 69 3.65 -14.52 5.75
N GLY A 70 2.74 -14.23 6.68
CA GLY A 70 2.03 -15.21 7.52
C GLY A 70 0.54 -15.29 7.20
N THR A 71 -0.25 -15.90 8.07
CA THR A 71 -1.70 -16.11 7.84
C THR A 71 -2.61 -15.45 8.85
N LYS A 72 -2.03 -14.75 9.85
CA LYS A 72 -2.75 -14.20 11.00
C LYS A 72 -2.64 -12.68 11.04
N GLY A 73 -3.71 -12.06 11.53
CA GLY A 73 -3.73 -10.66 11.94
C GLY A 73 -4.76 -10.42 13.05
N LEU A 74 -4.69 -9.25 13.67
CA LEU A 74 -5.61 -8.78 14.69
C LEU A 74 -6.11 -7.39 14.29
N VAL A 75 -7.41 -7.16 14.41
CA VAL A 75 -7.99 -5.82 14.35
C VAL A 75 -8.04 -5.26 15.76
N LEU A 76 -7.58 -4.02 15.88
CA LEU A 76 -7.46 -3.27 17.12
C LEU A 76 -8.37 -2.05 17.12
N ARG A 77 -8.83 -1.64 18.30
CA ARG A 77 -9.46 -0.34 18.54
C ARG A 77 -8.88 0.29 19.81
N GLY A 78 -8.18 1.42 19.67
CA GLY A 78 -7.52 2.08 20.79
C GLY A 78 -6.39 1.25 21.43
N GLY A 79 -5.90 0.22 20.74
CA GLY A 79 -4.93 -0.75 21.24
C GLY A 79 -5.54 -2.04 21.83
N GLU A 80 -6.87 -2.13 21.94
CA GLU A 80 -7.55 -3.36 22.37
C GLU A 80 -7.86 -4.25 21.18
N ILE A 81 -7.66 -5.56 21.33
CA ILE A 81 -7.99 -6.56 20.30
C ILE A 81 -9.52 -6.70 20.23
N ILE A 82 -10.11 -6.42 19.07
CA ILE A 82 -11.55 -6.56 18.87
C ILE A 82 -11.92 -7.81 18.06
N ARG A 83 -11.04 -8.28 17.16
CA ARG A 83 -11.20 -9.57 16.45
C ARG A 83 -9.89 -10.04 15.82
N GLU A 84 -9.85 -11.33 15.52
CA GLU A 84 -8.83 -11.92 14.64
C GLU A 84 -9.24 -11.83 13.18
N ILE A 85 -8.26 -11.72 12.29
CA ILE A 85 -8.42 -11.86 10.84
C ILE A 85 -7.41 -12.88 10.33
N ASN A 86 -7.76 -13.56 9.24
CA ASN A 86 -6.94 -14.58 8.62
C ASN A 86 -6.83 -14.32 7.11
N ARG A 87 -5.92 -15.04 6.46
CA ARG A 87 -5.94 -15.29 5.02
C ARG A 87 -5.66 -16.76 4.72
N SER A 88 -5.92 -17.18 3.49
CA SER A 88 -5.65 -18.54 3.05
C SER A 88 -4.17 -18.93 3.21
N TYR A 89 -3.89 -20.22 3.45
CA TYR A 89 -2.53 -20.74 3.57
C TYR A 89 -1.79 -20.85 2.23
N TYR A 90 -2.53 -20.87 1.11
CA TYR A 90 -1.95 -21.10 -0.21
C TYR A 90 -0.99 -19.96 -0.58
N GLN A 91 0.29 -20.31 -0.73
CA GLN A 91 1.38 -19.38 -1.05
C GLN A 91 1.48 -18.15 -0.14
N ALA A 92 0.94 -18.19 1.10
CA ALA A 92 0.93 -17.03 2.00
C ALA A 92 2.35 -16.48 2.30
N ASN A 93 3.39 -17.31 2.20
CA ASN A 93 4.77 -16.88 2.39
C ASN A 93 5.42 -16.25 1.14
N ALA A 94 4.69 -16.14 0.04
CA ALA A 94 5.22 -15.65 -1.23
C ALA A 94 4.79 -14.22 -1.57
N PHE A 95 3.66 -13.74 -1.04
CA PHE A 95 3.11 -12.43 -1.37
C PHE A 95 2.65 -11.66 -0.13
N GLU A 96 2.67 -10.33 -0.20
CA GLU A 96 2.27 -9.49 0.92
C GLU A 96 0.80 -9.67 1.29
N TYR A 97 0.49 -9.50 2.58
CA TYR A 97 -0.85 -9.70 3.11
C TYR A 97 -1.84 -8.70 2.48
N PRO A 98 -2.93 -9.16 1.83
CA PRO A 98 -3.92 -8.27 1.25
C PRO A 98 -4.75 -7.64 2.36
N ILE A 99 -4.50 -6.36 2.65
CA ILE A 99 -5.25 -5.63 3.67
C ILE A 99 -5.29 -4.13 3.37
N ALA A 100 -6.46 -3.51 3.51
CA ALA A 100 -6.62 -2.07 3.50
C ALA A 100 -7.74 -1.63 4.45
N MET A 101 -7.50 -0.57 5.21
CA MET A 101 -8.52 0.12 6.00
C MET A 101 -8.83 1.48 5.41
N PHE A 102 -10.10 1.78 5.22
CA PHE A 102 -10.52 3.04 4.61
C PHE A 102 -11.98 3.37 4.97
N ARG A 103 -12.44 4.52 4.49
CA ARG A 103 -13.84 4.94 4.59
C ARG A 103 -14.50 4.84 3.23
N LEU A 104 -15.70 4.28 3.19
CA LEU A 104 -16.60 4.40 2.05
C LEU A 104 -17.06 5.86 1.88
N PRO A 105 -17.65 6.24 0.73
CA PRO A 105 -18.20 7.59 0.55
C PRO A 105 -19.27 7.96 1.59
N SER A 106 -19.93 6.96 2.18
CA SER A 106 -20.87 7.12 3.30
C SER A 106 -20.22 7.47 4.65
N GLY A 107 -18.88 7.49 4.73
CA GLY A 107 -18.10 7.66 5.95
C GLY A 107 -17.91 6.39 6.77
N ARG A 108 -18.59 5.29 6.41
CA ARG A 108 -18.48 3.97 7.06
C ARG A 108 -17.05 3.44 6.97
N ALA A 109 -16.47 3.06 8.11
CA ALA A 109 -15.13 2.48 8.18
C ALA A 109 -15.19 1.00 7.84
N VAL A 110 -14.34 0.56 6.91
CA VAL A 110 -14.33 -0.80 6.39
C VAL A 110 -12.91 -1.38 6.31
N LEU A 111 -12.85 -2.71 6.27
CA LEU A 111 -11.65 -3.49 6.00
C LEU A 111 -11.85 -4.24 4.68
N ALA A 112 -10.90 -4.11 3.75
CA ALA A 112 -10.79 -4.99 2.59
C ALA A 112 -9.63 -5.97 2.80
N HIS A 113 -9.85 -7.25 2.53
CA HIS A 113 -8.84 -8.33 2.65
C HIS A 113 -9.28 -9.60 1.90
N CYS A 114 -8.50 -10.68 2.00
CA CYS A 114 -8.80 -11.99 1.39
C CYS A 114 -8.79 -13.14 2.41
N PRO A 115 -9.87 -13.33 3.19
CA PRO A 115 -9.85 -14.23 4.34
C PRO A 115 -9.88 -15.70 3.96
N ASP A 116 -10.62 -16.05 2.90
CA ASP A 116 -10.89 -17.45 2.54
C ASP A 116 -9.88 -18.00 1.52
N GLU A 117 -9.61 -17.24 0.45
CA GLU A 117 -8.75 -17.64 -0.67
C GLU A 117 -7.97 -16.44 -1.20
N TYR A 118 -6.77 -16.66 -1.74
CA TYR A 118 -5.86 -15.62 -2.24
C TYR A 118 -6.48 -14.67 -3.28
N CYS A 119 -7.49 -15.17 -4.03
CA CYS A 119 -8.17 -14.48 -5.12
C CYS A 119 -9.58 -13.99 -4.77
N ARG A 120 -9.98 -14.06 -3.50
CA ARG A 120 -11.35 -13.69 -3.07
C ARG A 120 -11.34 -12.50 -2.15
N LEU A 121 -11.64 -11.33 -2.71
CA LEU A 121 -11.82 -10.11 -1.93
C LEU A 121 -13.09 -10.17 -1.08
N GLN A 122 -12.96 -9.66 0.14
CA GLN A 122 -14.03 -9.41 1.08
C GLN A 122 -13.90 -7.98 1.62
N ILE A 123 -15.04 -7.30 1.75
CA ILE A 123 -15.19 -6.00 2.40
C ILE A 123 -16.08 -6.20 3.62
N GLU A 124 -15.58 -5.88 4.80
CA GLU A 124 -16.32 -5.99 6.05
C GLU A 124 -16.35 -4.67 6.82
N ASP A 125 -17.39 -4.49 7.63
CA ASP A 125 -17.48 -3.40 8.59
C ASP A 125 -16.37 -3.53 9.63
N LEU A 126 -15.63 -2.44 9.84
CA LEU A 126 -14.47 -2.47 10.71
C LEU A 126 -14.86 -2.67 12.19
N ALA A 127 -16.00 -2.14 12.61
CA ALA A 127 -16.48 -2.24 13.98
C ALA A 127 -17.13 -3.60 14.29
N THR A 128 -17.99 -4.10 13.41
CA THR A 128 -18.82 -5.28 13.68
C THR A 128 -18.30 -6.56 13.06
N GLY A 129 -17.49 -6.48 11.99
CA GLY A 129 -17.08 -7.64 11.19
C GLY A 129 -18.18 -8.15 10.27
N GLU A 130 -19.28 -7.41 10.14
CA GLU A 130 -20.32 -7.69 9.16
C GLU A 130 -19.74 -7.65 7.75
N ILE A 131 -19.90 -8.74 7.00
CA ILE A 131 -19.49 -8.82 5.59
C ILE A 131 -20.45 -7.97 4.76
N LEU A 132 -19.93 -6.92 4.12
CA LEU A 132 -20.70 -5.99 3.30
C LEU A 132 -20.70 -6.40 1.82
N ALA A 133 -19.57 -6.92 1.34
CA ALA A 133 -19.45 -7.53 0.03
C ALA A 133 -18.38 -8.62 0.07
N LYS A 134 -18.60 -9.67 -0.70
CA LYS A 134 -17.68 -10.81 -0.79
C LYS A 134 -17.73 -11.43 -2.17
N SER A 135 -16.56 -11.68 -2.73
CA SER A 135 -16.37 -12.54 -3.90
C SER A 135 -17.08 -13.88 -3.65
N SER A 136 -18.09 -14.17 -4.45
CA SER A 136 -18.99 -15.32 -4.27
C SER A 136 -19.25 -16.08 -5.56
N GLY A 137 -18.69 -15.60 -6.68
CA GLY A 137 -18.80 -16.23 -7.98
C GLY A 137 -18.16 -17.63 -7.99
N PRO A 138 -18.67 -18.52 -8.87
CA PRO A 138 -18.19 -19.90 -8.98
C PRO A 138 -16.72 -19.99 -9.43
N LYS A 139 -16.19 -18.93 -10.06
CA LYS A 139 -14.80 -18.84 -10.51
C LYS A 139 -14.29 -17.41 -10.34
N ALA A 140 -13.48 -17.18 -9.32
CA ALA A 140 -12.69 -15.96 -9.20
C ALA A 140 -11.55 -15.95 -10.22
N ALA A 141 -11.07 -14.77 -10.58
CA ALA A 141 -9.85 -14.63 -11.37
C ALA A 141 -8.66 -15.27 -10.62
N ASP A 142 -7.73 -15.89 -11.34
CA ASP A 142 -6.56 -16.52 -10.73
C ASP A 142 -5.49 -15.47 -10.40
N PHE A 143 -5.78 -14.66 -9.38
CA PHE A 143 -5.10 -13.42 -9.06
C PHE A 143 -4.80 -13.33 -7.56
N PHE A 144 -3.55 -13.05 -7.22
CA PHE A 144 -3.09 -12.86 -5.85
C PHE A 144 -3.29 -11.42 -5.47
N HIS A 145 -4.36 -11.15 -4.75
CA HIS A 145 -4.59 -9.82 -4.22
C HIS A 145 -3.47 -9.44 -3.26
N SER A 146 -2.93 -8.26 -3.46
CA SER A 146 -1.91 -7.68 -2.60
C SER A 146 -1.94 -6.15 -2.70
N ARG A 147 -1.20 -5.48 -1.80
CA ARG A 147 -1.01 -4.02 -1.77
C ARG A 147 -2.33 -3.25 -2.00
N LEU A 148 -3.35 -3.60 -1.21
CA LEU A 148 -4.67 -3.00 -1.34
C LEU A 148 -4.63 -1.52 -0.92
N ALA A 149 -5.34 -0.67 -1.64
CA ALA A 149 -5.50 0.73 -1.28
C ALA A 149 -6.86 1.26 -1.75
N ALA A 150 -7.43 2.23 -1.04
CA ALA A 150 -8.64 2.92 -1.50
C ALA A 150 -8.30 4.27 -2.11
N SER A 151 -9.09 4.67 -3.11
CA SER A 151 -9.08 6.03 -3.63
C SER A 151 -9.41 7.05 -2.52
N PRO A 152 -8.97 8.32 -2.62
CA PRO A 152 -9.28 9.34 -1.62
C PRO A 152 -10.79 9.54 -1.36
N SER A 153 -11.62 9.33 -2.38
CA SER A 153 -13.08 9.40 -2.26
C SER A 153 -13.71 8.16 -1.62
N GLY A 154 -12.95 7.08 -1.44
CA GLY A 154 -13.45 5.78 -1.00
C GLY A 154 -14.28 5.04 -2.05
N ARG A 155 -14.36 5.53 -3.30
CA ARG A 155 -15.17 4.92 -4.37
C ARG A 155 -14.50 3.70 -4.99
N TYR A 156 -13.19 3.74 -5.18
CA TYR A 156 -12.44 2.66 -5.81
C TYR A 156 -11.55 1.93 -4.81
N LEU A 157 -11.43 0.62 -4.97
CA LEU A 157 -10.44 -0.24 -4.32
C LEU A 157 -9.42 -0.70 -5.36
N LEU A 158 -8.16 -0.37 -5.13
CA LEU A 158 -7.00 -0.84 -5.88
C LEU A 158 -6.48 -2.16 -5.29
N SER A 159 -6.06 -3.07 -6.15
CA SER A 159 -5.22 -4.22 -5.82
C SER A 159 -4.05 -4.30 -6.81
N ALA A 160 -2.83 -4.06 -6.33
CA ALA A 160 -1.59 -4.25 -7.09
C ALA A 160 -0.99 -5.61 -6.71
N GLY A 161 -1.39 -6.62 -7.47
CA GLY A 161 -1.18 -8.04 -7.19
C GLY A 161 -0.50 -8.76 -8.34
N TRP A 162 -0.77 -10.05 -8.45
CA TRP A 162 -0.06 -10.91 -9.40
C TRP A 162 -0.98 -11.99 -9.98
N ILE A 163 -0.93 -12.17 -11.29
CA ILE A 163 -1.68 -13.21 -11.98
C ILE A 163 -0.86 -14.50 -11.99
N TRP A 164 -1.50 -15.65 -11.74
CA TRP A 164 -0.83 -16.95 -11.62
C TRP A 164 0.04 -17.38 -12.83
N HIS A 165 -0.19 -16.80 -14.01
CA HIS A 165 0.73 -16.94 -15.15
C HIS A 165 1.77 -15.80 -15.14
N PRO A 166 2.86 -15.99 -14.40
CA PRO A 166 3.50 -15.02 -13.52
C PRO A 166 3.65 -13.58 -14.06
N VAL A 167 2.67 -12.71 -13.82
CA VAL A 167 2.70 -11.29 -14.26
C VAL A 167 2.12 -10.41 -13.14
N ASP A 168 2.84 -9.36 -12.73
CA ASP A 168 2.27 -8.32 -11.87
C ASP A 168 1.17 -7.57 -12.64
N ALA A 169 0.02 -7.37 -12.00
CA ALA A 169 -1.09 -6.64 -12.58
C ALA A 169 -1.87 -5.85 -11.52
N VAL A 170 -2.60 -4.84 -12.00
CA VAL A 170 -3.37 -3.87 -11.23
C VAL A 170 -4.85 -4.01 -11.57
N ASN A 171 -5.64 -4.37 -10.56
CA ASN A 171 -7.09 -4.41 -10.65
C ASN A 171 -7.70 -3.26 -9.84
N VAL A 172 -8.70 -2.57 -10.39
CA VAL A 172 -9.42 -1.48 -9.71
C VAL A 172 -10.91 -1.76 -9.67
N TYR A 173 -11.50 -1.84 -8.49
CA TYR A 173 -12.91 -2.19 -8.29
C TYR A 173 -13.73 -0.95 -7.94
N ASP A 174 -14.84 -0.71 -8.64
CA ASP A 174 -15.85 0.28 -8.21
C ASP A 174 -16.65 -0.31 -7.04
N LEU A 175 -16.44 0.25 -5.84
CA LEU A 175 -17.04 -0.24 -4.61
C LEU A 175 -18.54 0.04 -4.54
N ALA A 176 -19.04 1.09 -5.21
CA ALA A 176 -20.48 1.34 -5.24
C ALA A 176 -21.20 0.20 -5.97
N THR A 177 -20.63 -0.26 -7.09
CA THR A 177 -21.15 -1.40 -7.83
C THR A 177 -20.95 -2.70 -7.06
N ALA A 178 -19.76 -2.94 -6.50
CA ALA A 178 -19.44 -4.17 -5.79
C ALA A 178 -20.26 -4.39 -4.50
N LEU A 179 -20.67 -3.31 -3.82
CA LEU A 179 -21.54 -3.40 -2.64
C LEU A 179 -22.99 -3.74 -2.99
N VAL A 180 -23.42 -3.49 -4.24
CA VAL A 180 -24.74 -3.87 -4.75
C VAL A 180 -24.71 -5.27 -5.38
N ASP A 181 -23.66 -5.58 -6.13
CA ASP A 181 -23.40 -6.86 -6.77
C ASP A 181 -21.97 -7.32 -6.44
N SER A 182 -21.84 -8.24 -5.49
CA SER A 182 -20.53 -8.68 -5.01
C SER A 182 -19.76 -9.53 -6.01
N THR A 183 -20.40 -10.00 -7.10
CA THR A 183 -19.72 -10.73 -8.17
C THR A 183 -18.76 -9.84 -8.96
N GLN A 184 -18.89 -8.51 -8.87
CA GLN A 184 -17.94 -7.57 -9.46
C GLN A 184 -16.54 -7.70 -8.86
N LEU A 185 -16.42 -8.17 -7.62
CA LEU A 185 -15.13 -8.46 -6.98
C LEU A 185 -14.41 -9.66 -7.62
N ASP A 186 -15.13 -10.52 -8.35
CA ASP A 186 -14.55 -11.64 -9.09
C ASP A 186 -14.01 -11.24 -10.47
N GLN A 187 -14.42 -10.08 -11.00
CA GLN A 187 -14.26 -9.69 -12.40
C GLN A 187 -13.05 -8.79 -12.66
N GLY A 188 -11.88 -9.04 -12.06
CA GLY A 188 -10.63 -8.31 -12.38
C GLY A 188 -10.64 -6.77 -12.29
N GLY A 189 -11.75 -6.15 -11.91
CA GLY A 189 -11.93 -4.70 -11.91
C GLY A 189 -11.92 -4.05 -13.30
N LEU A 190 -11.77 -2.73 -13.29
CA LEU A 190 -11.52 -1.90 -14.46
C LEU A 190 -10.20 -2.33 -15.10
N ARG A 191 -10.25 -2.69 -16.38
CA ARG A 191 -9.07 -3.07 -17.14
C ARG A 191 -8.28 -1.84 -17.54
N ILE A 192 -7.04 -1.81 -17.10
CA ILE A 192 -6.05 -0.82 -17.49
C ILE A 192 -5.17 -1.51 -18.53
N ASP A 193 -5.24 -1.07 -19.79
CA ASP A 193 -4.59 -1.76 -20.90
C ASP A 193 -3.09 -1.42 -20.94
N ALA A 194 -2.35 -1.87 -19.94
CA ALA A 194 -0.91 -1.81 -19.91
C ALA A 194 -0.33 -3.12 -20.45
N TRP A 195 0.16 -3.09 -21.68
CA TRP A 195 0.85 -4.22 -22.30
C TRP A 195 2.26 -4.44 -21.70
N ALA A 196 2.39 -4.47 -20.37
CA ALA A 196 3.62 -4.66 -19.59
C ALA A 196 3.29 -4.95 -18.11
N GLU A 197 4.28 -5.39 -17.31
CA GLU A 197 4.07 -5.71 -15.89
C GLU A 197 3.74 -4.48 -15.05
N GLU A 198 2.55 -4.46 -14.46
CA GLU A 198 2.06 -3.35 -13.62
C GLU A 198 2.55 -3.51 -12.18
N SER A 199 3.85 -3.33 -12.02
CA SER A 199 4.63 -3.57 -10.81
C SER A 199 4.14 -2.83 -9.54
N SER A 200 3.51 -1.66 -9.67
CA SER A 200 2.94 -0.92 -8.53
C SER A 200 1.89 0.09 -8.98
N ALA A 201 1.02 0.53 -8.07
CA ALA A 201 0.06 1.59 -8.34
C ALA A 201 -0.34 2.35 -7.08
N VAL A 202 -0.73 3.62 -7.25
CA VAL A 202 -1.25 4.50 -6.19
C VAL A 202 -2.29 5.47 -6.74
N PHE A 203 -3.25 5.87 -5.91
CA PHE A 203 -4.13 6.99 -6.23
C PHE A 203 -3.46 8.32 -5.90
N LEU A 204 -3.53 9.28 -6.80
CA LEU A 204 -3.18 10.67 -6.54
C LEU A 204 -4.27 11.35 -5.68
N PRO A 205 -3.95 12.47 -4.99
CA PRO A 205 -4.93 13.22 -4.19
C PRO A 205 -6.20 13.64 -4.94
N ASP A 206 -6.10 13.91 -6.24
CA ASP A 206 -7.25 14.24 -7.09
C ASP A 206 -8.06 13.03 -7.59
N GLY A 207 -7.67 11.81 -7.21
CA GLY A 207 -8.37 10.58 -7.54
C GLY A 207 -7.90 9.89 -8.81
N ARG A 208 -6.99 10.49 -9.60
CA ARG A 208 -6.34 9.82 -10.73
C ARG A 208 -5.50 8.64 -10.25
N LEU A 209 -5.33 7.63 -11.09
CA LEU A 209 -4.50 6.47 -10.77
C LEU A 209 -3.15 6.57 -11.46
N LEU A 210 -2.08 6.42 -10.69
CA LEU A 210 -0.73 6.28 -11.21
C LEU A 210 -0.32 4.81 -11.14
N VAL A 211 0.13 4.25 -12.26
CA VAL A 211 0.63 2.88 -12.39
C VAL A 211 2.09 2.93 -12.80
N ALA A 212 2.91 2.12 -12.14
CA ALA A 212 4.31 1.92 -12.46
C ALA A 212 4.49 0.60 -13.22
N LEU A 213 5.17 0.70 -14.35
CA LEU A 213 5.50 -0.42 -15.21
C LEU A 213 7.00 -0.66 -15.14
N ASN A 214 7.40 -1.90 -14.89
CA ASN A 214 8.80 -2.33 -14.92
C ASN A 214 8.93 -3.47 -15.94
N GLY A 215 10.16 -3.80 -16.35
CA GLY A 215 10.41 -4.94 -17.23
C GLY A 215 9.81 -4.78 -18.62
N ILE A 216 9.69 -3.54 -19.10
CA ILE A 216 9.22 -3.27 -20.46
C ILE A 216 10.25 -3.82 -21.44
N GLU A 217 9.82 -4.66 -22.37
CA GLU A 217 10.65 -5.16 -23.46
C GLU A 217 10.47 -4.30 -24.71
N ASP A 218 11.51 -4.14 -25.53
CA ASP A 218 11.40 -3.52 -26.84
C ASP A 218 10.81 -4.49 -27.89
N GLU A 219 10.69 -4.04 -29.14
CA GLU A 219 10.14 -4.87 -30.24
C GLU A 219 10.97 -6.13 -30.52
N GLU A 220 12.21 -6.18 -30.05
CA GLU A 220 13.15 -7.30 -30.21
C GLU A 220 13.13 -8.23 -28.99
N GLY A 221 12.36 -7.90 -27.94
CA GLY A 221 12.26 -8.65 -26.70
C GLY A 221 13.40 -8.34 -25.71
N GLU A 222 14.16 -7.26 -25.92
CA GLU A 222 15.20 -6.85 -24.97
C GLU A 222 14.61 -5.99 -23.85
N ALA A 223 14.95 -6.31 -22.60
CA ALA A 223 14.50 -5.55 -21.45
C ALA A 223 15.06 -4.12 -21.48
N ILE A 224 14.16 -3.14 -21.57
CA ILE A 224 14.47 -1.72 -21.47
C ILE A 224 14.88 -1.41 -20.04
N LYS A 225 16.04 -0.76 -19.88
CA LYS A 225 16.50 -0.29 -18.57
C LYS A 225 15.61 0.86 -18.08
N GLY A 226 15.01 0.67 -16.90
CA GLY A 226 14.18 1.68 -16.26
C GLY A 226 12.75 1.19 -16.07
N GLY A 227 11.81 2.13 -16.10
CA GLY A 227 10.38 1.86 -16.02
C GLY A 227 9.56 2.91 -16.77
N GLU A 228 8.25 2.86 -16.59
CA GLU A 228 7.33 3.87 -17.08
C GLU A 228 6.26 4.15 -16.03
N LEU A 229 5.87 5.42 -15.90
CA LEU A 229 4.73 5.84 -15.11
C LEU A 229 3.57 6.17 -16.04
N ARG A 230 2.43 5.51 -15.84
CA ARG A 230 1.19 5.78 -16.56
C ARG A 230 0.14 6.38 -15.63
N LEU A 231 -0.48 7.46 -16.08
CA LEU A 231 -1.50 8.18 -15.35
C LEU A 231 -2.86 7.96 -16.02
N PHE A 232 -3.86 7.54 -15.25
CA PHE A 232 -5.19 7.22 -15.74
C PHE A 232 -6.27 8.05 -15.06
N ASP A 233 -7.28 8.40 -15.86
CA ASP A 233 -8.59 8.81 -15.38
C ASP A 233 -9.46 7.56 -15.24
N LEU A 234 -10.05 7.35 -14.06
CA LEU A 234 -10.86 6.17 -13.78
C LEU A 234 -12.35 6.34 -14.06
N ASP A 235 -12.84 7.57 -14.21
CA ASP A 235 -14.22 7.83 -14.61
C ASP A 235 -14.41 7.52 -16.09
N THR A 236 -13.41 7.88 -16.91
CA THR A 236 -13.41 7.58 -18.36
C THR A 236 -12.60 6.35 -18.73
N VAL A 237 -11.83 5.77 -17.81
CA VAL A 237 -10.91 4.64 -18.05
C VAL A 237 -9.95 4.96 -19.20
N THR A 238 -9.32 6.14 -19.15
CA THR A 238 -8.44 6.63 -20.21
C THR A 238 -7.05 6.92 -19.70
N LEU A 239 -6.04 6.52 -20.49
CA LEU A 239 -4.65 6.93 -20.29
C LEU A 239 -4.52 8.44 -20.56
N LEU A 240 -4.05 9.18 -19.57
CA LEU A 240 -3.80 10.62 -19.64
C LEU A 240 -2.35 10.94 -20.00
N ALA A 241 -1.41 10.17 -19.48
CA ALA A 241 0.02 10.34 -19.72
C ALA A 241 0.77 9.03 -19.53
N ALA A 242 1.83 8.84 -20.31
CA ALA A 242 2.82 7.79 -20.14
C ALA A 242 4.20 8.46 -20.16
N VAL A 243 5.01 8.23 -19.13
CA VAL A 243 6.26 8.95 -18.91
C VAL A 243 7.36 7.96 -18.53
N PRO A 244 8.42 7.81 -19.34
CA PRO A 244 9.50 6.89 -19.03
C PRO A 244 10.31 7.36 -17.81
N THR A 245 10.84 6.42 -17.05
CA THR A 245 11.71 6.67 -15.90
C THR A 245 13.07 5.99 -16.10
N ALA A 246 14.14 6.68 -15.71
CA ALA A 246 15.50 6.15 -15.83
C ALA A 246 15.80 4.99 -14.84
N GLN A 247 14.95 4.82 -13.83
CA GLN A 247 15.09 3.81 -12.78
C GLN A 247 13.82 2.97 -12.67
N GLN A 248 13.97 1.77 -12.11
CA GLN A 248 12.83 0.95 -11.70
C GLN A 248 12.04 1.66 -10.62
N ILE A 249 10.72 1.46 -10.65
CA ILE A 249 9.81 2.05 -9.69
C ILE A 249 9.29 0.95 -8.78
N GLY A 250 9.64 1.02 -7.49
CA GLY A 250 9.09 0.14 -6.47
C GLY A 250 7.72 0.62 -6.00
N SER A 251 7.42 0.38 -4.73
CA SER A 251 6.22 0.94 -4.12
C SER A 251 6.25 2.47 -4.10
N MET A 252 5.08 3.12 -4.15
CA MET A 252 4.98 4.56 -4.33
C MET A 252 4.22 5.26 -3.18
N MET A 253 4.45 6.57 -3.06
CA MET A 253 3.62 7.49 -2.27
C MET A 253 3.46 8.81 -3.06
N PRO A 254 2.23 9.25 -3.36
CA PRO A 254 2.01 10.56 -3.99
C PRO A 254 2.53 11.71 -3.12
N VAL A 255 3.11 12.72 -3.76
CA VAL A 255 3.49 13.99 -3.15
C VAL A 255 2.79 15.11 -3.91
N GLY A 256 1.52 15.33 -3.57
CA GLY A 256 0.63 16.16 -4.39
C GLY A 256 0.22 15.44 -5.68
N ASN A 257 -0.10 16.21 -6.71
CA ASN A 257 -0.62 15.71 -8.00
C ASN A 257 0.45 15.63 -9.10
N ASP A 258 1.63 16.20 -8.86
CA ASP A 258 2.68 16.37 -9.88
C ASP A 258 3.95 15.57 -9.57
N HIS A 259 4.05 14.99 -8.37
CA HIS A 259 5.21 14.22 -7.94
C HIS A 259 4.80 12.92 -7.25
N VAL A 260 5.69 11.94 -7.36
CA VAL A 260 5.59 10.68 -6.62
C VAL A 260 6.92 10.38 -5.95
N LEU A 261 6.87 9.91 -4.72
CA LEU A 261 8.02 9.33 -4.05
C LEU A 261 8.07 7.83 -4.40
N ALA A 262 9.04 7.45 -5.23
CA ALA A 262 9.33 6.06 -5.57
C ALA A 262 10.25 5.46 -4.49
N LEU A 263 9.91 4.25 -4.02
CA LEU A 263 10.60 3.55 -2.94
C LEU A 263 11.22 2.26 -3.49
N HIS A 264 12.42 2.39 -4.05
CA HIS A 264 13.25 1.28 -4.53
C HIS A 264 14.72 1.62 -4.25
N GLU A 265 15.39 0.76 -3.49
CA GLU A 265 16.68 0.98 -2.81
C GLU A 265 16.63 2.12 -1.79
N HIS A 266 16.28 3.33 -2.25
CA HIS A 266 16.11 4.52 -1.45
C HIS A 266 14.96 5.41 -1.98
N PRO A 267 14.41 6.34 -1.18
CA PRO A 267 13.40 7.27 -1.65
C PRO A 267 13.95 8.15 -2.77
N SER A 268 13.15 8.33 -3.82
CA SER A 268 13.42 9.23 -4.94
C SER A 268 12.15 9.96 -5.33
N LEU A 269 12.18 11.29 -5.30
CA LEU A 269 11.05 12.13 -5.73
C LEU A 269 11.12 12.29 -7.24
N VAL A 270 10.09 11.80 -7.94
CA VAL A 270 9.99 11.81 -9.40
C VAL A 270 8.92 12.82 -9.82
N ASP A 271 9.25 13.69 -10.76
CA ASP A 271 8.30 14.59 -11.42
C ASP A 271 7.47 13.80 -12.45
N LEU A 272 6.14 13.82 -12.30
CA LEU A 272 5.22 13.03 -13.11
C LEU A 272 5.05 13.53 -14.54
N ARG A 273 5.55 14.71 -14.88
CA ARG A 273 5.46 15.28 -16.23
C ARG A 273 6.65 14.87 -17.08
N THR A 274 7.80 14.66 -16.44
CA THR A 274 9.09 14.44 -17.10
C THR A 274 9.71 13.08 -16.81
N GLY A 275 9.29 12.41 -15.73
CA GLY A 275 9.85 11.14 -15.28
C GLY A 275 11.22 11.28 -14.63
N LEU A 276 11.69 12.52 -14.45
CA LEU A 276 13.00 12.82 -13.88
C LEU A 276 12.95 12.78 -12.36
N VAL A 277 13.99 12.22 -11.75
CA VAL A 277 14.22 12.31 -10.32
C VAL A 277 14.66 13.75 -10.00
N VAL A 278 13.85 14.47 -9.23
CA VAL A 278 14.14 15.85 -8.81
C VAL A 278 14.88 15.93 -7.47
N GLN A 279 14.80 14.87 -6.65
CA GLN A 279 15.50 14.74 -5.38
C GLN A 279 15.58 13.27 -4.95
N SER A 280 16.63 12.88 -4.23
CA SER A 280 16.79 11.53 -3.67
C SER A 280 17.39 11.56 -2.27
N TRP A 281 17.20 10.47 -1.51
CA TRP A 281 17.73 10.30 -0.14
C TRP A 281 18.50 8.97 0.00
N PRO A 282 19.69 8.83 -0.61
CA PRO A 282 20.42 7.55 -0.65
C PRO A 282 20.81 6.96 0.71
N HIS A 283 20.84 7.77 1.77
CA HIS A 283 21.10 7.31 3.13
C HIS A 283 19.90 6.59 3.78
N LEU A 284 18.70 6.71 3.20
CA LEU A 284 17.50 6.02 3.64
C LEU A 284 17.30 4.76 2.80
N GLN A 285 17.36 3.60 3.45
CA GLN A 285 17.10 2.33 2.79
C GLN A 285 15.59 2.05 2.79
N THR A 286 15.01 1.71 1.64
CA THR A 286 13.57 1.38 1.53
C THR A 286 13.32 0.00 0.92
N GLY A 287 14.38 -0.77 0.70
CA GLY A 287 14.34 -2.12 0.10
C GLY A 287 14.16 -2.09 -1.43
N THR A 288 14.30 -3.25 -2.06
CA THR A 288 14.35 -3.41 -3.53
C THR A 288 13.07 -4.01 -4.11
N GLN A 289 11.96 -3.86 -3.41
CA GLN A 289 10.72 -4.52 -3.80
C GLN A 289 10.07 -3.81 -4.99
N THR A 290 9.88 -4.55 -6.08
CA THR A 290 9.15 -4.11 -7.29
C THR A 290 7.91 -4.94 -7.59
N SER A 291 7.76 -6.12 -6.99
CA SER A 291 6.63 -7.03 -7.23
C SER A 291 5.78 -7.25 -5.97
N SER A 292 4.57 -7.76 -6.14
CA SER A 292 3.75 -8.26 -5.03
C SER A 292 4.20 -9.65 -4.55
N ILE A 293 4.93 -10.39 -5.39
CA ILE A 293 5.64 -11.61 -4.99
C ILE A 293 7.01 -11.22 -4.42
N VAL A 294 7.19 -11.47 -3.13
CA VAL A 294 8.37 -11.03 -2.34
C VAL A 294 9.13 -12.21 -1.75
N ARG A 295 8.89 -13.42 -2.26
CA ARG A 295 9.56 -14.62 -1.77
C ARG A 295 11.08 -14.49 -1.96
N GLY A 296 11.81 -14.47 -0.84
CA GLY A 296 13.28 -14.41 -0.86
C GLY A 296 13.86 -13.01 -1.06
N THR A 297 13.02 -11.96 -1.08
CA THR A 297 13.52 -10.58 -1.01
C THR A 297 13.91 -10.23 0.42
N SER A 298 14.85 -9.31 0.59
CA SER A 298 15.15 -8.76 1.91
C SER A 298 13.91 -8.06 2.50
N PRO A 299 13.69 -8.14 3.82
CA PRO A 299 12.63 -7.38 4.47
C PRO A 299 12.77 -5.88 4.20
N VAL A 300 11.66 -5.23 3.88
CA VAL A 300 11.60 -3.77 3.86
C VAL A 300 11.58 -3.23 5.30
N PRO A 301 12.24 -2.09 5.59
CA PRO A 301 12.12 -1.50 6.91
C PRO A 301 10.68 -1.02 7.16
N PRO A 302 10.24 -0.95 8.43
CA PRO A 302 8.96 -0.35 8.76
C PRO A 302 8.87 1.09 8.24
N MET A 303 7.79 1.38 7.51
CA MET A 303 7.58 2.68 6.88
C MET A 303 6.12 3.12 7.04
N ALA A 304 5.92 4.39 7.36
CA ALA A 304 4.59 5.01 7.36
C ALA A 304 4.50 6.05 6.24
N ARG A 305 3.50 5.89 5.39
CA ARG A 305 3.20 6.79 4.28
C ARG A 305 1.96 7.61 4.62
N ASP A 306 2.04 8.91 4.44
CA ASP A 306 0.91 9.82 4.56
C ASP A 306 0.90 10.76 3.36
N ALA A 307 0.21 10.33 2.30
CA ALA A 307 0.09 11.11 1.07
C ALA A 307 -0.69 12.42 1.28
N HIS A 308 -1.62 12.46 2.23
CA HIS A 308 -2.40 13.66 2.56
C HIS A 308 -1.52 14.70 3.27
N GLY A 309 -0.81 14.28 4.31
CA GLY A 309 0.17 15.11 5.02
C GLY A 309 1.51 15.25 4.29
N ARG A 310 1.66 14.64 3.11
CA ARG A 310 2.87 14.59 2.29
C ARG A 310 4.12 14.33 3.10
N ARG A 311 4.13 13.18 3.78
CA ARG A 311 5.26 12.78 4.62
C ARG A 311 5.48 11.27 4.60
N LEU A 312 6.75 10.90 4.62
CA LEU A 312 7.22 9.53 4.73
C LEU A 312 8.02 9.41 6.02
N ALA A 313 7.74 8.39 6.82
CA ALA A 313 8.60 7.99 7.92
C ALA A 313 9.24 6.63 7.59
N VAL A 314 10.55 6.50 7.79
CA VAL A 314 11.31 5.27 7.58
C VAL A 314 12.07 4.93 8.86
N ALA A 315 11.80 3.76 9.42
CA ALA A 315 12.57 3.25 10.55
C ALA A 315 13.94 2.77 10.09
N GLN A 316 14.97 3.19 10.82
CA GLN A 316 16.36 2.74 10.70
C GLN A 316 16.82 2.14 12.02
N GLU A 317 18.05 1.64 12.08
CA GLU A 317 18.61 0.98 13.26
C GLU A 317 18.56 1.86 14.53
N ALA A 318 18.80 3.17 14.39
CA ALA A 318 18.96 4.12 15.51
C ALA A 318 17.85 5.18 15.61
N GLY A 319 16.82 5.11 14.77
CA GLY A 319 15.74 6.10 14.79
C GLY A 319 14.79 6.01 13.62
N ILE A 320 13.83 6.92 13.59
CA ILE A 320 12.88 7.08 12.51
C ILE A 320 13.19 8.40 11.80
N THR A 321 13.55 8.32 10.52
CA THR A 321 13.70 9.51 9.67
C THR A 321 12.37 9.86 9.04
N VAL A 322 11.95 11.11 9.18
CA VAL A 322 10.73 11.65 8.60
C VAL A 322 11.08 12.69 7.54
N LEU A 323 10.64 12.44 6.32
CA LEU A 323 10.66 13.37 5.19
C LEU A 323 9.32 14.10 5.14
N HIS A 324 9.34 15.43 5.19
CA HIS A 324 8.15 16.28 5.07
C HIS A 324 8.28 17.16 3.83
N PHE A 325 7.34 17.01 2.91
CA PHE A 325 7.31 17.71 1.63
C PHE A 325 6.42 18.96 1.72
N ALA A 326 7.00 20.14 1.54
CA ALA A 326 6.25 21.39 1.52
C ALA A 326 5.43 21.53 0.23
N ASN A 327 4.51 22.50 0.23
CA ASN A 327 3.80 22.94 -0.98
C ASN A 327 4.72 23.65 -1.97
#